data_AF-A0A937I1S4-F1
#
_entry.id   AF-A0A937I1S4-F1
#
_cell.length_a   1.000
_cell.length_b   1.000
_cell.length_c   1.000
_cell.angle_alpha   90.00
_cell.angle_beta   90.00
_cell.angle_gamma   90.00
#
_symmetry.space_group_name_H-M   'P 1'
#
loop_
_entity.id
_entity.type
_entity.pdbx_description
1 polymer ?
#
loop_
_entity_poly.entity_id
_entity_poly.type
_entity_poly.pdbx_seq_one_letter_code
_entity_poly.pdbx_strand_id
1 'polypeptide(L)'
;MTDTSHPQPSEMTGVLAWIERSGNRLPDPVFIFLYCIAGVVAISVIASLAGVSALHPTQVDAAGNALVVSAESLLSAANVQRLL
;
A
#
# COMPACT_ATOMS: atom_id res chain seq x y z
N MET A 1 -32.49 -35.32 37.53
CA MET A 1 -32.38 -34.66 36.21
C MET A 1 -32.28 -33.18 36.47
N THR A 2 -31.06 -32.65 36.58
CA THR A 2 -30.80 -31.21 36.73
C THR A 2 -30.26 -30.71 35.41
N ASP A 3 -31.12 -30.10 34.59
CA ASP A 3 -30.75 -29.41 33.37
C ASP A 3 -30.05 -28.09 33.73
N THR A 4 -28.72 -28.06 33.59
CA THR A 4 -27.95 -26.80 33.60
C THR A 4 -28.04 -26.17 32.22
N SER A 5 -29.04 -25.32 32.02
CA SER A 5 -29.16 -24.46 30.83
C SER A 5 -27.98 -23.48 30.79
N HIS A 6 -26.94 -23.81 30.01
CA HIS A 6 -25.86 -22.89 29.70
C HIS A 6 -26.42 -21.75 28.86
N PRO A 7 -26.26 -20.47 29.27
CA PRO A 7 -26.68 -19.35 28.43
C PRO A 7 -25.86 -19.40 27.14
N GLN A 8 -26.55 -19.51 26.00
CA GLN A 8 -25.90 -19.49 24.69
C GLN A 8 -25.29 -18.10 24.48
N PRO A 9 -24.03 -18.00 24.01
CA PRO A 9 -23.40 -16.72 23.77
C PRO A 9 -24.24 -15.94 22.76
N SER A 10 -24.65 -14.72 23.11
CA SER A 10 -25.34 -13.84 22.17
C SER A 10 -24.40 -13.59 21.00
N GLU A 11 -24.76 -14.06 19.80
CA GLU A 11 -24.06 -13.68 18.58
C GLU A 11 -24.08 -12.14 18.50
N MET A 12 -22.94 -11.51 18.76
CA MET A 12 -22.76 -10.09 18.52
C MET A 12 -23.12 -9.86 17.05
N THR A 13 -24.20 -9.14 16.81
CA THR A 13 -24.76 -8.88 15.49
C THR A 13 -24.68 -7.39 15.19
N GLY A 14 -24.48 -7.04 13.92
CA GLY A 14 -24.38 -5.65 13.45
C GLY A 14 -22.95 -5.16 13.20
N VAL A 15 -22.76 -3.84 13.30
CA VAL A 15 -21.53 -3.15 12.89
C VAL A 15 -20.30 -3.60 13.69
N LEU A 16 -20.45 -3.87 14.99
CA LEU A 16 -19.34 -4.29 15.86
C LEU A 16 -18.78 -5.66 15.47
N ALA A 17 -19.66 -6.60 15.12
CA ALA A 17 -19.27 -7.92 14.64
C ALA A 17 -18.57 -7.86 13.27
N TRP A 18 -18.96 -6.90 12.43
CA TRP A 18 -18.29 -6.66 11.16
C TRP A 18 -16.88 -6.07 11.36
N ILE A 19 -16.71 -5.14 12.30
CA ILE A 19 -15.39 -4.57 12.64
C ILE A 19 -14.45 -5.65 13.18
N GLU A 20 -14.91 -6.46 14.14
CA GLU A 20 -14.11 -7.55 14.70
C GLU A 20 -13.68 -8.57 13.63
N ARG A 21 -14.63 -9.00 12.80
CA ARG A 21 -14.35 -9.97 11.72
C ARG A 21 -13.43 -9.40 10.65
N SER A 22 -13.49 -8.09 10.41
CA SER A 22 -12.60 -7.40 9.47
C SER A 22 -11.20 -7.19 10.06
N GLY A 23 -11.11 -6.82 11.34
CA GLY A 23 -9.84 -6.64 12.05
C GLY A 23 -9.04 -7.95 12.14
N ASN A 24 -9.71 -9.06 12.44
CA ASN A 24 -9.06 -10.38 12.51
C ASN A 24 -8.69 -10.97 11.13
N ARG A 25 -9.12 -10.33 10.03
CA ARG A 25 -8.80 -10.75 8.66
C ARG A 25 -7.57 -10.05 8.08
N LEU A 26 -6.96 -9.11 8.79
CA LEU A 26 -5.74 -8.48 8.31
C LEU A 26 -4.63 -9.53 8.22
N PRO A 27 -3.96 -9.66 7.05
CA PRO A 27 -2.80 -10.53 6.94
C PRO A 27 -1.67 -10.00 7.83
N ASP A 28 -0.74 -10.87 8.22
CA ASP A 28 0.41 -10.48 9.03
C ASP A 28 1.11 -9.25 8.41
N PRO A 29 1.55 -8.28 9.23
CA PRO A 29 2.12 -7.02 8.74
C PRO A 29 3.21 -7.19 7.67
N VAL A 30 4.02 -8.25 7.76
CA VAL A 30 5.09 -8.52 6.78
C VAL A 30 4.52 -8.73 5.38
N PHE A 31 3.40 -9.46 5.23
CA PHE A 31 2.77 -9.68 3.93
C PHE A 31 2.17 -8.40 3.36
N ILE A 32 1.62 -7.53 4.21
CA ILE A 32 1.12 -6.21 3.77
C ILE A 32 2.25 -5.43 3.12
N PHE A 33 3.43 -5.37 3.75
CA PHE A 33 4.59 -4.70 3.16
C PHE A 33 5.05 -5.35 1.86
N LEU A 34 5.07 -6.68 1.78
CA LEU A 34 5.40 -7.39 0.54
C LEU A 34 4.45 -7.01 -0.61
N TYR A 35 3.14 -6.96 -0.35
CA TYR A 35 2.17 -6.53 -1.35
C TYR A 35 2.33 -5.05 -1.73
N CYS A 36 2.60 -4.17 -0.77
CA CYS A 36 2.88 -2.77 -1.05
C CYS A 36 4.14 -2.60 -1.91
N ILE A 37 5.23 -3.31 -1.58
CA ILE A 37 6.47 -3.29 -2.37
C ILE A 37 6.19 -3.77 -3.80
N ALA A 38 5.56 -4.93 -3.95
CA ALA A 38 5.20 -5.47 -5.26
C ALA A 38 4.31 -4.50 -6.05
N GLY A 39 3.33 -3.88 -5.37
CA GLY A 39 2.45 -2.87 -5.96
C GLY A 39 3.21 -1.64 -6.44
N VAL A 40 4.09 -1.07 -5.63
CA VAL A 40 4.89 0.11 -5.99
C VAL A 40 5.87 -0.24 -7.13
N VAL A 41 6.49 -1.41 -7.12
CA VAL A 41 7.33 -1.88 -8.24
C VAL A 41 6.53 -1.94 -9.54
N ALA A 42 5.35 -2.58 -9.54
CA ALA A 42 4.50 -2.66 -10.72
C ALA A 42 4.04 -1.27 -11.20
N ILE A 43 3.58 -0.41 -10.29
CA ILE A 43 3.15 0.96 -10.60
C ILE A 43 4.32 1.78 -11.18
N SER A 44 5.54 1.64 -10.64
CA SER A 44 6.70 2.38 -11.13
C SER A 44 7.05 2.05 -12.58
N VAL A 45 6.93 0.77 -12.97
CA VAL A 45 7.15 0.32 -14.35
C VAL A 45 6.10 0.91 -15.27
N ILE A 46 4.82 0.80 -14.89
CA ILE A 46 3.71 1.32 -15.71
C ILE A 46 3.82 2.84 -15.86
N ALA A 47 4.09 3.56 -14.77
CA ALA A 47 4.22 5.02 -14.77
C ALA A 47 5.40 5.49 -15.62
N SER A 48 6.54 4.79 -15.58
CA SER A 48 7.69 5.16 -16.42
C SER A 48 7.42 4.88 -17.90
N LEU A 49 6.75 3.76 -18.23
CA LEU A 49 6.35 3.45 -19.60
C LEU A 49 5.31 4.43 -20.15
N ALA A 50 4.41 4.91 -19.29
CA ALA A 50 3.43 5.94 -19.64
C ALA A 50 4.02 7.37 -19.68
N GLY A 51 5.31 7.55 -19.35
CA GLY A 51 5.97 8.86 -19.38
C GLY A 51 5.42 9.85 -18.34
N VAL A 52 4.89 9.35 -17.21
CA VAL A 52 4.31 10.20 -16.17
C VAL A 52 5.37 11.16 -15.63
N SER A 53 5.04 12.44 -15.54
CA SER A 53 5.93 13.48 -15.06
C SER A 53 5.15 14.61 -14.36
N ALA A 54 5.85 15.38 -13.53
CA ALA A 54 5.29 16.50 -12.79
C ALA A 54 6.31 17.62 -12.61
N LEU A 55 5.84 18.86 -12.45
CA LEU A 55 6.69 19.99 -12.10
C LEU A 55 7.04 19.95 -10.61
N HIS A 56 8.31 20.18 -10.28
CA HIS A 56 8.82 20.22 -8.93
C HIS A 56 8.30 21.49 -8.23
N PRO A 57 7.65 21.38 -7.05
CA PRO A 57 6.97 22.52 -6.43
C PRO A 57 7.92 23.62 -5.92
N THR A 58 9.18 23.27 -5.64
CA THR A 58 10.15 24.17 -5.01
C THR A 58 11.51 24.27 -5.71
N GLN A 59 11.80 23.39 -6.68
CA GLN A 59 13.10 23.39 -7.35
C GLN A 59 12.92 24.04 -8.71
N VAL A 60 13.79 25.01 -9.00
CA VAL A 60 13.80 25.77 -10.24
C VAL A 60 15.17 25.68 -10.90
N ASP A 61 15.20 25.77 -12.23
CA ASP A 61 16.42 25.81 -13.01
C ASP A 61 17.09 27.19 -12.91
N ALA A 62 18.25 27.37 -13.57
CA ALA A 62 18.96 28.65 -13.58
C ALA A 62 18.17 29.80 -14.23
N ALA A 63 17.12 29.48 -15.01
CA ALA A 63 16.23 30.44 -15.64
C ALA A 63 14.95 30.70 -14.81
N GLY A 64 14.80 30.06 -13.64
CA GLY A 64 13.66 30.22 -12.75
C GLY A 64 12.44 29.35 -13.09
N ASN A 65 12.54 28.43 -14.05
CA ASN A 65 11.44 27.51 -14.37
C ASN A 65 11.45 26.30 -13.43
N ALA A 66 10.27 25.79 -13.06
CA ALA A 66 10.17 24.60 -12.24
C ALA A 66 10.78 23.38 -12.95
N LEU A 67 11.59 22.59 -12.22
CA LEU A 67 12.18 21.37 -12.76
C LEU A 67 11.09 20.34 -13.07
N VAL A 68 11.25 19.56 -14.13
CA VAL A 68 10.38 18.41 -14.41
C VAL A 68 10.94 17.16 -13.74
N VAL A 69 10.13 16.48 -12.94
CA VAL A 69 10.42 15.18 -12.34
C VAL A 69 9.67 14.10 -13.12
N SER A 70 10.39 13.11 -13.62
CA SER A 70 9.81 11.97 -14.35
C SER A 70 9.73 10.74 -13.45
N ALA A 71 8.68 9.95 -13.61
CA ALA A 71 8.56 8.66 -12.94
C ALA A 71 9.63 7.69 -13.45
N GLU A 72 10.40 7.10 -12.55
CA GLU A 72 11.40 6.08 -12.88
C GLU A 72 10.92 4.68 -12.51
N SER A 73 11.26 3.69 -13.35
CA SER A 73 11.06 2.29 -13.00
C SER A 73 12.03 1.86 -11.91
N LEU A 74 11.52 1.22 -10.85
CA LEU A 74 12.36 0.63 -9.80
C LEU A 74 13.18 -0.57 -10.30
N LEU A 75 12.79 -1.18 -11.42
CA LEU A 75 13.53 -2.27 -12.06
C LEU A 75 14.58 -1.76 -13.07
N SER A 76 14.79 -0.44 -13.18
CA SER A 76 15.86 0.10 -14.01
C SER A 76 17.22 -0.34 -13.49
N ALA A 77 18.21 -0.49 -14.37
CA ALA A 77 19.56 -0.90 -13.98
C ALA A 77 20.15 0.01 -12.88
N ALA A 78 19.92 1.33 -12.98
CA ALA A 78 20.37 2.30 -11.99
C ALA A 78 19.68 2.10 -10.62
N ASN A 79 18.39 1.81 -10.59
CA ASN A 79 17.65 1.60 -9.33
C ASN A 79 17.95 0.25 -8.70
N VAL A 80 18.14 -0.80 -9.50
CA VAL A 80 18.59 -2.12 -9.01
C VAL A 80 20.00 -2.03 -8.43
N GLN A 81 20.90 -1.27 -9.07
CA GLN A 81 22.26 -1.05 -8.54
C GLN A 81 22.26 -0.32 -7.19
N ARG A 82 21.30 0.58 -6.93
CA ARG A 82 21.20 1.28 -5.63
C ARG A 82 20.75 0.37 -4.50
N LEU A 83 20.12 -0.76 -4.81
CA LEU A 83 19.60 -1.72 -3.82
C LEU A 83 20.66 -2.73 -3.37
N LEU A 84 21.72 -2.94 -4.17
CA LEU A 84 22.79 -3.92 -3.96
C LEU A 84 24.05 -3.26 -3.39
#